data_AF-A0A2I7N7R7-F1
#
_entry.id   AF-A0A2I7N7R7-F1
#
_cell.length_a   1.000
_cell.length_b   1.000
_cell.length_c   1.000
_cell.angle_alpha   90.00
_cell.angle_beta   90.00
_cell.angle_gamma   90.00
#
_symmetry.space_group_name_H-M   'P 1'
#
loop_
_entity.id
_entity.type
_entity.pdbx_description
1 polymer ?
#
loop_
_entity_poly.entity_id
_entity_poly.type
_entity_poly.pdbx_seq_one_letter_code
_entity_poly.pdbx_strand_id
1 'polypeptide(L)'
;MNRIEACQALRLNDNQVLDLGIIKKAYRKLSKVHHPDKGGNNESMILINQAYRFLITDIQKPIIENSTSSLCLFNDLFNFMLANYLLAYSRYTATVCNTLP
;
A
#
# COMPACT_ATOMS: atom_id res chain seq x y z
N MET A 1 -6.31 3.47 -15.19
CA MET A 1 -6.76 4.40 -14.15
C MET A 1 -6.67 5.80 -14.71
N ASN A 2 -7.79 6.47 -14.86
CA ASN A 2 -7.85 7.87 -15.31
C ASN A 2 -7.69 8.82 -14.11
N ARG A 3 -7.30 10.08 -14.35
CA ARG A 3 -7.18 11.09 -13.28
C ARG A 3 -8.50 11.29 -12.53
N ILE A 4 -9.62 11.36 -13.27
CA ILE A 4 -10.97 11.50 -12.70
C ILE A 4 -11.32 10.32 -11.80
N GLU A 5 -11.04 9.09 -12.25
CA GLU A 5 -11.25 7.87 -11.46
C GLU A 5 -10.40 7.86 -10.18
N ALA A 6 -9.14 8.30 -10.26
CA ALA A 6 -8.25 8.38 -9.12
C ALA A 6 -8.72 9.46 -8.10
N CYS A 7 -9.20 10.61 -8.57
CA CYS A 7 -9.82 11.63 -7.73
C CYS A 7 -11.06 11.09 -7.00
N GLN A 8 -11.94 10.40 -7.74
CA GLN A 8 -13.16 9.82 -7.21
C GLN A 8 -12.87 8.74 -6.16
N ALA A 9 -11.89 7.88 -6.42
CA ALA A 9 -11.43 6.85 -5.48
C ALA A 9 -10.95 7.43 -4.14
N LEU A 10 -10.26 8.58 -4.16
CA LEU A 10 -9.79 9.26 -2.95
C LEU A 10 -10.77 10.30 -2.41
N ARG A 11 -11.93 10.47 -3.05
CA ARG A 11 -12.94 11.49 -2.72
C ARG A 11 -12.34 12.90 -2.64
N LEU A 12 -11.47 13.24 -3.59
CA LEU A 12 -10.80 14.53 -3.70
C LEU A 12 -11.42 15.39 -4.79
N ASN A 13 -11.47 16.70 -4.56
CA ASN A 13 -11.86 17.67 -5.59
C ASN A 13 -10.65 17.98 -6.49
N ASP A 14 -10.88 18.30 -7.77
CA ASP A 14 -9.81 18.51 -8.76
C ASP A 14 -8.77 19.57 -8.35
N ASN A 15 -9.19 20.60 -7.61
CA ASN A 15 -8.30 21.64 -7.07
C ASN A 15 -7.38 21.14 -5.94
N GLN A 16 -7.77 20.09 -5.23
CA GLN A 16 -7.02 19.52 -4.09
C GLN A 16 -5.98 18.49 -4.52
N VAL A 17 -6.04 18.03 -5.78
CA VAL A 17 -5.13 17.04 -6.37
C VAL A 17 -3.71 17.60 -6.52
N LEU A 18 -3.55 18.92 -6.46
CA LEU A 18 -2.26 19.59 -6.57
C LEU A 18 -1.46 19.54 -5.25
N ASP A 19 -2.13 19.36 -4.10
CA ASP A 19 -1.47 19.31 -2.79
C ASP A 19 -1.26 17.86 -2.30
N LEU A 20 0.01 17.45 -2.29
CA LEU A 20 0.46 16.17 -1.76
C LEU A 20 0.03 15.94 -0.31
N GLY A 21 -0.08 16.99 0.50
CA GLY A 21 -0.52 16.91 1.89
C GLY A 21 -1.97 16.43 1.99
N ILE A 22 -2.84 16.96 1.13
CA ILE A 22 -4.26 16.60 1.09
C ILE A 22 -4.44 15.17 0.57
N ILE A 23 -3.71 14.78 -0.47
CA ILE A 23 -3.74 13.41 -1.01
C ILE A 23 -3.35 12.39 0.07
N LYS A 24 -2.26 12.63 0.79
CA LYS A 24 -1.81 11.76 1.89
C LYS A 24 -2.83 11.70 3.02
N LYS A 25 -3.46 12.82 3.37
CA LYS A 25 -4.47 12.87 4.43
C LYS A 25 -5.72 12.07 4.05
N ALA A 26 -6.20 12.22 2.81
CA ALA A 26 -7.34 11.46 2.30
C ALA A 26 -7.06 9.96 2.24
N TYR A 27 -5.88 9.58 1.72
CA TYR A 27 -5.42 8.19 1.72
C TYR A 27 -5.44 7.58 3.12
N ARG A 28 -4.78 8.22 4.11
CA ARG A 28 -4.74 7.71 5.49
C ARG A 28 -6.12 7.59 6.13
N LYS A 29 -7.05 8.49 5.80
CA LYS A 29 -8.43 8.43 6.28
C LYS A 29 -9.15 7.20 5.70
N LEU A 30 -9.04 6.98 4.39
CA LEU A 30 -9.69 5.88 3.70
C LEU A 30 -9.06 4.52 4.04
N SER A 31 -7.73 4.42 4.12
CA SER A 31 -7.06 3.18 4.52
C SER A 31 -7.44 2.74 5.93
N LYS A 32 -7.68 3.67 6.85
CA LYS A 32 -8.16 3.33 8.21
C LYS A 32 -9.58 2.78 8.22
N VAL A 33 -10.42 3.18 7.27
CA VAL A 33 -11.82 2.76 7.15
C VAL A 33 -11.93 1.42 6.42
N HIS A 34 -11.18 1.26 5.33
CA HIS A 34 -11.21 0.07 4.48
C HIS A 34 -10.14 -0.97 4.83
N HIS A 35 -9.52 -0.88 6.01
CA HIS A 35 -8.51 -1.86 6.42
C HIS A 35 -9.16 -3.25 6.61
N PRO A 36 -8.57 -4.34 6.07
CA PRO A 36 -9.11 -5.68 6.21
C PRO A 36 -9.28 -6.08 7.68
N ASP A 37 -8.32 -5.76 8.55
CA ASP A 37 -8.41 -6.04 10.00
C ASP A 37 -9.57 -5.35 10.73
N LYS A 38 -10.20 -4.34 10.11
CA LYS A 38 -11.34 -3.61 10.67
C LYS A 38 -12.66 -3.96 9.97
N GLY A 39 -12.68 -5.02 9.17
CA GLY A 39 -13.85 -5.45 8.39
C GLY A 39 -14.02 -4.70 7.07
N GLY A 40 -12.96 -4.07 6.56
CA GLY A 40 -12.96 -3.42 5.24
C GLY A 40 -12.81 -4.42 4.08
N ASN A 41 -13.32 -4.06 2.90
CA ASN A 41 -13.16 -4.86 1.69
C ASN A 41 -11.76 -4.66 1.08
N ASN A 42 -11.06 -5.78 0.82
CA ASN A 42 -9.74 -5.81 0.19
C ASN A 42 -9.75 -5.14 -1.20
N GLU A 43 -10.81 -5.34 -1.98
CA GLU A 43 -10.95 -4.75 -3.32
C GLU A 43 -10.95 -3.22 -3.27
N SER A 44 -11.61 -2.65 -2.26
CA SER A 44 -11.64 -1.20 -2.04
C SER A 44 -10.26 -0.67 -1.66
N MET A 45 -9.50 -1.40 -0.84
CA MET A 45 -8.14 -1.03 -0.46
C MET A 45 -7.19 -1.05 -1.66
N ILE A 46 -7.29 -2.07 -2.52
CA ILE A 46 -6.50 -2.16 -3.75
C ILE A 46 -6.77 -0.95 -4.66
N LEU A 47 -8.03 -0.56 -4.82
CA LEU A 47 -8.43 0.58 -5.65
C LEU A 47 -7.92 1.92 -5.09
N ILE A 48 -8.00 2.11 -3.76
CA ILE A 48 -7.45 3.28 -3.07
C ILE A 48 -5.92 3.38 -3.25
N ASN A 49 -5.23 2.25 -3.12
CA ASN A 49 -3.78 2.18 -3.32
C ASN A 49 -3.38 2.52 -4.76
N GLN A 50 -4.10 2.00 -5.74
CA GLN A 50 -3.87 2.31 -7.16
C GLN A 50 -4.08 3.79 -7.47
N ALA A 51 -5.15 4.39 -6.92
CA ALA A 51 -5.46 5.81 -7.11
C ALA A 51 -4.35 6.70 -6.55
N TYR A 52 -3.90 6.41 -5.33
CA TYR A 52 -2.82 7.16 -4.67
C TYR A 52 -1.51 7.09 -5.43
N ARG A 53 -1.12 5.89 -5.91
CA ARG A 53 0.08 5.71 -6.73
C ARG A 53 0.01 6.51 -8.03
N PHE A 54 -1.15 6.50 -8.69
CA PHE A 54 -1.35 7.24 -9.93
C PHE A 54 -1.17 8.75 -9.72
N LEU A 55 -1.85 9.33 -8.72
CA LEU A 55 -1.76 10.77 -8.44
C LEU A 55 -0.34 11.22 -8.06
N ILE A 56 0.36 10.43 -7.23
CA ILE A 56 1.74 10.77 -6.87
C ILE A 56 2.66 10.72 -8.08
N THR A 57 2.50 9.71 -8.94
CA THR A 57 3.34 9.56 -10.14
C THR A 57 3.08 10.70 -11.15
N ASP A 58 1.82 11.14 -11.27
CA ASP A 58 1.42 12.25 -12.14
C ASP A 58 2.03 13.58 -11.66
N ILE A 59 2.07 13.81 -10.34
CA ILE A 59 2.70 14.99 -9.73
C ILE A 59 4.24 14.93 -9.80
N GLN A 60 4.85 13.74 -9.86
CA GLN A 60 6.30 13.52 -9.69
C GLN A 60 7.13 13.40 -10.98
N LYS A 61 6.59 13.58 -12.19
CA LYS A 61 7.43 13.67 -13.40
C LYS A 61 8.28 14.97 -13.39
N PRO A 62 9.60 14.90 -13.68
CA PRO A 62 10.69 14.52 -12.79
C PRO A 62 11.51 15.73 -12.29
N ILE A 63 11.93 15.66 -11.04
CA ILE A 63 13.38 15.70 -10.76
C ILE A 63 13.64 14.41 -9.99
N ILE A 64 14.39 13.51 -10.59
CA ILE A 64 14.87 12.30 -9.93
C ILE A 64 15.82 12.78 -8.83
N GLU A 65 15.48 12.57 -7.57
CA GLU A 65 16.39 12.06 -6.54
C GLU A 65 15.64 11.84 -5.20
N ASN A 66 15.72 10.60 -4.72
CA ASN A 66 15.80 10.24 -3.30
C ASN A 66 14.78 10.87 -2.35
N SER A 67 13.56 10.35 -2.35
CA SER A 67 12.71 10.41 -1.17
C SER A 67 11.89 9.13 -1.12
N THR A 68 12.48 8.13 -0.46
CA THR A 68 11.81 6.92 0.02
C THR A 68 10.52 7.33 0.74
N SER A 69 9.42 7.26 0.00
CA SER A 69 8.10 7.45 0.55
C SER A 69 7.91 6.38 1.62
N SER A 70 7.58 6.79 2.84
CA SER A 70 7.46 5.90 4.01
C SER A 70 6.60 4.67 3.72
N LEU A 71 5.63 4.77 2.81
CA LEU A 71 4.79 3.67 2.32
C LEU A 71 5.55 2.59 1.53
N CYS A 72 6.59 2.95 0.76
CA CYS A 72 7.47 1.98 0.11
C CYS A 72 8.32 1.23 1.15
N LEU A 73 8.88 1.95 2.13
CA LEU A 73 9.64 1.34 3.23
C LEU A 73 8.79 0.35 4.04
N PHE A 74 7.51 0.68 4.31
CA PHE A 74 6.61 -0.25 4.99
C PHE A 74 6.36 -1.51 4.17
N ASN A 75 6.16 -1.39 2.86
CA ASN A 75 5.92 -2.54 2.00
C ASN A 75 7.17 -3.43 1.91
N ASP A 76 8.35 -2.83 1.76
CA ASP A 76 9.62 -3.56 1.67
C ASP A 76 9.97 -4.27 2.99
N LEU A 77 9.77 -3.59 4.13
CA LEU A 77 9.97 -4.17 5.45
C LEU A 77 8.98 -5.30 5.75
N PHE A 78 7.71 -5.10 5.39
CA PHE A 78 6.68 -6.13 5.55
C PHE A 78 6.98 -7.36 4.69
N ASN A 79 7.38 -7.17 3.44
CA ASN A 79 7.76 -8.25 2.54
C ASN A 79 8.98 -9.03 3.08
N PHE A 80 9.99 -8.33 3.62
CA PHE A 80 11.15 -8.97 4.23
C PHE A 80 10.79 -9.78 5.48
N MET A 81 9.95 -9.21 6.36
CA MET A 81 9.47 -9.90 7.56
C MET A 81 8.64 -11.14 7.21
N LEU A 82 7.73 -11.02 6.24
CA LEU A 82 6.89 -12.12 5.77
C LEU A 82 7.73 -13.24 5.14
N ALA A 83 8.74 -12.90 4.34
CA ALA A 83 9.66 -13.87 3.76
C ALA A 83 10.43 -14.66 4.83
N ASN A 84 10.94 -13.98 5.86
CA ASN A 84 11.63 -14.63 6.98
C ASN A 84 10.71 -15.54 7.79
N TYR A 85 9.47 -15.09 8.04
CA TYR A 85 8.47 -15.91 8.71
C TYR A 85 8.15 -17.19 7.92
N LEU A 86 7.90 -17.06 6.62
CA LEU A 86 7.62 -18.21 5.75
C LEU A 86 8.80 -19.18 5.66
N LEU A 87 10.03 -18.66 5.63
CA LEU A 87 11.24 -19.48 5.66
C LEU A 87 11.38 -20.27 6.98
N ALA A 88 11.13 -19.61 8.12
CA ALA A 88 11.14 -20.27 9.42
C ALA A 88 10.04 -21.34 9.52
N TYR A 89 8.84 -21.03 9.04
CA TYR A 89 7.71 -21.97 8.99
C TYR A 89 8.03 -23.18 8.12
N SER A 90 8.59 -22.99 6.92
CA SER A 90 9.03 -24.07 6.04
C SER A 90 10.05 -24.99 6.72
N ARG A 91 11.07 -24.42 7.37
CA ARG A 91 12.07 -25.20 8.12
C ARG A 91 11.44 -26.01 9.25
N TYR A 92 10.55 -25.40 10.02
CA TYR A 92 9.81 -26.07 11.09
C TYR A 92 9.02 -27.26 10.54
N THR A 93 8.24 -27.07 9.47
CA THR A 93 7.48 -28.18 8.85
C THR A 93 8.39 -29.28 8.32
N ALA A 94 9.53 -28.94 7.72
CA ALA A 94 10.50 -29.92 7.24
C ALA A 94 11.13 -30.73 8.39
N THR A 95 11.46 -30.08 9.50
CA THR A 95 11.96 -30.79 10.69
C THR A 95 10.91 -31.71 11.29
N VAL A 96 9.65 -31.26 11.40
CA VAL A 96 8.56 -32.07 11.96
C VAL A 96 8.28 -33.29 11.08
N CYS A 97 8.24 -33.13 9.75
CA CYS A 97 8.10 -34.25 8.81
C CYS A 97 9.26 -35.25 8.88
N ASN A 98 10.48 -34.82 9.23
CA ASN A 98 11.64 -35.70 9.38
C ASN A 98 11.76 -36.34 10.77
N THR A 99 10.95 -35.91 11.74
CA THR A 99 10.98 -36.41 13.14
C THR A 99 9.73 -37.20 13.53
N LEU A 100 8.74 -37.31 12.65
CA LEU A 100 7.61 -38.22 12.81
C LEU A 100 7.99 -39.60 12.24
N PRO A 101 7.87 -40.69 13.02
CA PRO A 101 8.15 -42.05 12.57
C PRO A 101 7.15 -42.56 11.52
#